data_AF-A0A432UWS5-F1
#
_entry.id   AF-A0A432UWS5-F1
#
_cell.length_a   1.000
_cell.length_b   1.000
_cell.length_c   1.000
_cell.angle_alpha   90.00
_cell.angle_beta   90.00
_cell.angle_gamma   90.00
#
_symmetry.space_group_name_H-M   'P 1'
#
loop_
_entity.id
_entity.type
_entity.pdbx_description
1 polymer ?
#
loop_
_entity_poly.entity_id
_entity_poly.type
_entity_poly.pdbx_seq_one_letter_code
_entity_poly.pdbx_strand_id
1 'polypeptide(L)' 'MSSNIQTLRGMHDILPDQSGMWHWLESKIRMILAGYGYHEIRMPIVEKTDLFK' A
#
# COMPACT_ATOMS: atom_id res chain seq x y z
N MET A 1 -32.99 9.62 8.07
CA MET A 1 -31.64 9.85 8.63
C MET A 1 -30.67 8.99 7.84
N SER A 2 -29.92 9.60 6.92
CA SER A 2 -28.87 8.92 6.16
C SER A 2 -27.75 8.52 7.12
N SER A 3 -27.54 7.21 7.30
CA SER A 3 -26.44 6.66 8.10
C SER A 3 -25.12 7.13 7.49
N ASN A 4 -24.39 7.99 8.20
CA ASN A 4 -23.06 8.43 7.76
C ASN A 4 -22.12 7.22 7.82
N ILE A 5 -21.62 6.78 6.67
CA ILE A 5 -20.73 5.62 6.56
C ILE A 5 -19.39 6.04 7.17
N GLN A 6 -19.03 5.42 8.29
CA GLN A 6 -17.73 5.64 8.94
C GLN A 6 -16.69 4.69 8.34
N THR A 7 -15.44 5.14 8.32
CA THR A 7 -14.31 4.30 7.92
C THR A 7 -14.09 3.18 8.93
N LEU A 8 -13.54 2.06 8.46
CA LEU A 8 -13.16 0.97 9.33
C LEU A 8 -12.01 1.44 10.23
N ARG A 9 -12.15 1.23 11.54
CA ARG A 9 -11.11 1.60 12.52
C ARG A 9 -9.79 0.91 12.15
N GLY A 10 -8.73 1.70 11.99
CA GLY A 10 -7.41 1.23 11.60
C GLY A 10 -7.12 1.26 10.09
N MET A 11 -8.08 1.70 9.27
CA MET A 11 -7.89 1.93 7.82
C MET A 11 -7.90 3.43 7.56
N HIS A 12 -6.71 4.00 7.35
CA HIS A 12 -6.53 5.43 7.13
C HIS A 12 -6.53 5.77 5.64
N ASP A 13 -7.23 6.83 5.26
CA ASP A 13 -7.15 7.40 3.92
C ASP A 13 -5.86 8.22 3.79
N ILE A 14 -5.17 8.06 2.66
CA ILE A 14 -4.05 8.93 2.28
C ILE A 14 -4.63 10.07 1.46
N LEU A 15 -4.60 11.28 2.02
CA LEU A 15 -5.15 12.48 1.41
C LEU A 15 -4.16 13.11 0.40
N PRO A 16 -4.62 13.99 -0.53
CA PRO A 16 -3.75 14.56 -1.57
C PRO A 16 -2.50 15.28 -1.05
N ASP A 17 -2.58 15.93 0.10
CA ASP A 17 -1.47 16.58 0.81
C ASP A 17 -0.41 15.58 1.31
N GLN A 18 -0.78 14.32 1.50
CA GLN A 18 0.10 13.25 1.95
C GLN A 18 0.62 12.39 0.79
N SER A 19 -0.18 12.21 -0.27
CA SER A 19 0.14 11.33 -1.40
C SER A 19 1.48 11.68 -2.07
N GLY A 20 1.83 12.96 -2.16
CA GLY A 20 3.10 13.40 -2.75
C GLY A 20 4.33 12.84 -2.04
N MET A 21 4.30 12.79 -0.70
CA MET A 21 5.41 12.26 0.10
C MET A 21 5.54 10.74 -0.09
N TRP A 22 4.42 10.02 -0.17
CA TRP A 22 4.41 8.59 -0.44
C TRP A 22 4.98 8.26 -1.82
N HIS A 23 4.55 8.97 -2.86
CA HIS A 23 5.09 8.79 -4.21
C HIS A 23 6.60 9.04 -4.27
N TRP A 24 7.09 10.07 -3.58
CA TRP A 24 8.53 10.34 -3.49
C TRP A 24 9.29 9.17 -2.83
N LEU A 25 8.79 8.68 -1.69
CA LEU A 25 9.40 7.58 -0.95
C LEU A 25 9.44 6.30 -1.79
N GLU A 26 8.30 5.90 -2.36
CA GLU A 26 8.19 4.71 -3.19
C GLU A 26 9.11 4.76 -4.41
N SER A 27 9.20 5.92 -5.07
CA SER A 27 10.09 6.12 -6.22
C SER A 27 11.56 5.89 -5.84
N LYS A 28 11.99 6.43 -4.69
CA LYS A 28 13.37 6.21 -4.19
C LYS A 28 13.66 4.75 -3.93
N ILE A 29 12.72 4.03 -3.30
CA ILE A 29 12.87 2.60 -3.02
C ILE A 29 12.98 1.80 -4.32
N ARG A 30 12.08 2.04 -5.29
CA ARG A 30 12.11 1.36 -6.59
C ARG A 30 13.43 1.58 -7.33
N MET A 31 13.93 2.82 -7.33
CA MET A 31 15.21 3.16 -7.97
C MET A 31 16.39 2.40 -7.34
N ILE A 32 16.45 2.34 -6.01
CA ILE A 32 17.53 1.63 -5.31
C ILE A 32 17.46 0.14 -5.63
N LEU A 33 16.29 -0.50 -5.46
CA LEU A 33 16.13 -1.93 -5.70
C LEU A 33 16.46 -2.32 -7.15
N ALA A 34 16.03 -1.51 -8.12
CA ALA A 34 16.38 -1.72 -9.52
C ALA A 34 17.89 -1.62 -9.76
N GLY A 35 18.59 -0.71 -9.06
CA GLY A 35 20.06 -0.59 -9.14
C GLY A 35 20.81 -1.84 -8.67
N TYR A 36 20.19 -2.66 -7.82
CA TYR A 36 20.73 -3.95 -7.38
C TYR A 36 20.20 -5.14 -8.21
N GLY A 37 19.45 -4.89 -9.29
CA GLY A 37 18.91 -5.95 -10.16
C GLY A 37 17.69 -6.67 -9.61
N TYR A 38 17.03 -6.13 -8.57
CA TYR A 38 15.75 -6.66 -8.11
C TYR A 38 14.63 -6.21 -9.04
N HIS A 39 13.69 -7.13 -9.28
CA HIS A 39 12.51 -6.89 -10.10
C HIS A 39 11.24 -7.08 -9.28
N GLU A 40 10.22 -6.28 -9.57
CA GLU A 40 8.92 -6.35 -8.90
C GLU A 40 8.18 -7.65 -9.26
N ILE A 41 7.66 -8.34 -8.25
CA ILE A 41 6.66 -9.40 -8.40
C ILE A 41 5.38 -8.96 -7.69
N ARG A 42 4.22 -9.18 -8.31
CA ARG A 42 2.92 -8.86 -7.74
C ARG A 42 2.20 -10.12 -7.32
N MET A 43 1.67 -10.11 -6.12
CA MET A 43 0.98 -11.24 -5.50
C MET A 43 -0.50 -10.89 -5.24
N PRO A 44 -1.39 -11.88 -5.09
CA PRO A 44 -2.76 -11.66 -4.66
C PRO A 44 -2.84 -10.94 -3.29
N ILE A 45 -3.87 -10.11 -3.10
CA ILE A 45 -4.11 -9.40 -1.83
C ILE A 45 -4.68 -10.35 -0.75
N VAL A 46 -5.43 -11.38 -1.18
CA VAL A 46 -6.08 -12.35 -0.30
C VAL A 46 -5.54 -13.73 -0.63
N GLU A 47 -5.18 -14.47 0.41
CA GLU A 47 -4.68 -15.84 0.32
C GLU A 47 -5.46 -16.77 1.27
N LYS A 48 -5.35 -18.08 1.06
CA LYS A 48 -5.96 -19.07 1.97
C LYS A 48 -5.35 -18.94 3.36
N THR A 49 -6.20 -19.01 4.40
CA THR A 49 -5.75 -18.88 5.80
C THR A 49 -4.66 -19.89 6.17
N ASP A 50 -4.68 -21.10 5.59
CA ASP A 50 -3.67 -22.13 5.84
C ASP A 50 -2.25 -21.72 5.44
N LEU A 51 -2.09 -20.71 4.59
CA LEU A 51 -0.78 -20.15 4.23
C LEU A 51 -0.10 -19.41 5.41
N PHE A 52 -0.89 -18.89 6.37
CA PHE A 52 -0.40 -18.04 7.46
C PHE A 52 -0.45 -18.72 8.85
N LYS A 53 -0.80 -20.01 8.91
CA LYS A 53 -0.83 -20.79 10.16
C LYS A 53 0.55 -21.27 10.59
#